data_AF-A0AAF0WHY4-F1
#
_entry.id   AF-A0AAF0WHY4-F1
#
_cell.length_a   1.000
_cell.length_b   1.000
_cell.length_c   1.000
_cell.angle_alpha   90.00
_cell.angle_beta   90.00
_cell.angle_gamma   90.00
#
_symmetry.space_group_name_H-M   'P 1'
#
loop_
_entity.id
_entity.type
_entity.pdbx_description
1 polymer ?
#
loop_
_entity_poly.entity_id
_entity_poly.type
_entity_poly.pdbx_seq_one_letter_code
_entity_poly.pdbx_strand_id
1 'polypeptide(L)'
;MATLTNFNHAKITAPKHQQHHRRLHTPTIIQATFSGEENTTQKRRKFLTSLVATSIAIGGLNSVATPVAQAENWGTRSFLKEHFFEPGLSPEDAVARIRQTAQGLHSIRNMLETLSWRYVLFYIRLKAAYLSQDMTNAMTMVPQNLRSSYVKTANELVDNMSEFDKYVRTPKIYESYLYYEKTLKSIDELVALLA
;
A
#
# COMPACT_ATOMS: atom_id res chain seq x y z
N MET A 1 57.50 4.28 53.46
CA MET A 1 56.49 3.55 54.23
C MET A 1 55.19 3.62 53.47
N ALA A 2 54.66 2.46 53.10
CA ALA A 2 53.50 2.28 52.23
C ALA A 2 52.20 2.48 53.01
N THR A 3 51.22 3.12 52.37
CA THR A 3 49.83 3.14 52.84
C THR A 3 48.88 2.84 51.69
N LEU A 4 47.88 2.04 52.02
CA LEU A 4 47.13 1.13 51.17
C LEU A 4 45.82 1.74 50.61
N THR A 5 45.44 1.25 49.42
CA THR A 5 44.10 0.81 48.99
C THR A 5 42.90 1.75 49.06
N ASN A 6 42.21 1.94 47.93
CA ASN A 6 40.98 1.18 47.63
C ASN A 6 40.44 1.45 46.22
N PHE A 7 40.36 0.38 45.42
CA PHE A 7 39.62 0.33 44.17
C PHE A 7 38.16 -0.06 44.47
N ASN A 8 37.22 0.84 44.16
CA ASN A 8 35.79 0.52 44.24
C ASN A 8 35.40 -0.35 43.05
N HIS A 9 35.06 -1.60 43.35
CA HIS A 9 34.59 -2.59 42.39
C HIS A 9 33.05 -2.52 42.30
N ALA A 10 32.53 -1.89 41.25
CA ALA A 10 31.09 -1.85 40.99
C ALA A 10 30.64 -3.19 40.38
N LYS A 11 29.91 -3.99 41.17
CA LYS A 11 29.21 -5.20 40.69
C LYS A 11 28.03 -4.80 39.81
N ILE A 12 28.17 -5.00 38.50
CA ILE A 12 27.06 -4.95 37.54
C ILE A 12 26.22 -6.22 37.74
N THR A 13 24.99 -6.07 38.21
CA THR A 13 24.00 -7.15 38.29
C THR A 13 23.20 -7.17 36.99
N ALA A 14 23.28 -8.26 36.24
CA ALA A 14 22.49 -8.47 35.03
C ALA A 14 21.02 -8.78 35.38
N PRO A 15 20.03 -8.15 34.71
CA PRO A 15 18.63 -8.45 34.96
C PRO A 15 18.22 -9.79 34.35
N LYS A 16 17.43 -10.54 35.12
CA LYS A 16 16.87 -11.87 34.82
C LYS A 16 15.86 -11.78 33.67
N HIS A 17 16.09 -12.58 32.64
CA HIS A 17 15.24 -12.74 31.46
C HIS A 17 13.94 -13.47 31.84
N GLN A 18 12.81 -12.75 31.89
CA GLN A 18 11.48 -13.35 32.07
C GLN A 18 10.92 -13.77 30.71
N GLN A 19 10.79 -15.08 30.50
CA GLN A 19 10.16 -15.66 29.31
C GLN A 19 8.63 -15.65 29.49
N HIS A 20 7.94 -14.80 28.73
CA HIS A 20 6.48 -14.86 28.62
C HIS A 20 6.08 -15.91 27.58
N HIS A 21 5.48 -16.99 28.04
CA HIS A 21 4.86 -18.01 27.19
C HIS A 21 3.68 -17.41 26.42
N ARG A 22 3.85 -17.34 25.09
CA ARG A 22 2.85 -16.94 24.11
C ARG A 22 1.89 -18.12 23.89
N ARG A 23 0.69 -18.07 24.48
CA ARG A 23 -0.39 -19.02 24.14
C ARG A 23 -0.91 -18.69 22.74
N LEU A 24 -0.71 -19.60 21.79
CA LEU A 24 -1.38 -19.56 20.49
C LEU A 24 -2.87 -19.91 20.71
N HIS A 25 -3.75 -18.96 20.39
CA HIS A 25 -5.16 -19.22 20.22
C HIS A 25 -5.39 -19.70 18.78
N THR A 26 -5.84 -20.94 18.63
CA THR A 26 -6.38 -21.49 17.39
C THR A 26 -7.72 -20.81 17.07
N PRO A 27 -7.97 -20.34 15.83
CA PRO A 27 -9.28 -19.83 15.47
C PRO A 27 -10.27 -20.98 15.22
N THR A 28 -11.41 -20.92 15.92
CA THR A 28 -12.55 -21.82 15.78
C THR A 28 -13.19 -21.68 14.40
N ILE A 29 -13.31 -22.78 13.67
CA ILE A 29 -14.05 -22.87 12.40
C ILE A 29 -15.54 -22.82 12.74
N ILE A 30 -16.25 -21.80 12.25
CA ILE A 30 -17.70 -21.70 12.34
C ILE A 30 -18.29 -22.54 11.21
N GLN A 31 -18.80 -23.73 11.53
CA GLN A 31 -19.68 -24.51 10.66
C GLN A 31 -21.12 -23.99 10.79
N ALA A 32 -21.73 -23.60 9.68
CA ALA A 32 -23.16 -23.31 9.63
C ALA A 32 -23.95 -24.62 9.54
N THR A 33 -24.67 -24.96 10.61
CA THR A 33 -25.67 -26.02 10.62
C THR A 33 -26.99 -25.46 10.07
N PHE A 34 -27.43 -25.95 8.91
CA PHE A 34 -28.81 -25.74 8.46
C PHE A 34 -29.72 -26.64 9.30
N SER A 35 -30.52 -26.07 10.20
CA SER A 35 -31.62 -26.81 10.85
C SER A 35 -32.76 -26.96 9.85
N GLY A 36 -32.93 -28.17 9.32
CA GLY A 36 -34.17 -28.59 8.70
C GLY A 36 -35.16 -28.98 9.79
N GLU A 37 -36.22 -28.20 9.93
CA GLU A 37 -37.47 -28.67 10.54
C GLU A 37 -38.64 -28.32 9.62
N GLU A 38 -39.16 -29.37 9.02
CA GLU A 38 -40.40 -29.44 8.28
C GLU A 38 -41.54 -29.67 9.29
N ASN A 39 -42.61 -28.86 9.22
CA ASN A 39 -43.98 -29.36 9.32
C ASN A 39 -45.02 -28.27 8.95
N THR A 40 -45.55 -28.44 7.73
CA THR A 40 -46.97 -28.40 7.35
C THR A 40 -47.93 -27.45 8.09
N THR A 41 -48.46 -26.46 7.37
CA THR A 41 -49.93 -26.29 7.18
C THR A 41 -50.23 -25.36 6.01
N GLN A 42 -51.33 -25.68 5.33
CA GLN A 42 -51.75 -25.20 4.03
C GLN A 42 -52.21 -23.74 4.01
N LYS A 43 -51.78 -22.97 3.00
CA LYS A 43 -52.69 -22.13 2.19
C LYS A 43 -52.01 -21.58 0.93
N ARG A 44 -52.39 -22.19 -0.21
CA ARG A 44 -52.47 -21.64 -1.57
C ARG A 44 -51.86 -20.24 -1.79
N ARG A 45 -50.85 -20.18 -2.65
CA ARG A 45 -50.90 -19.46 -3.94
C ARG A 45 -49.85 -20.04 -4.88
N LYS A 46 -50.36 -20.72 -5.90
CA LYS A 46 -49.63 -21.33 -7.00
C LYS A 46 -49.20 -20.22 -7.96
N PHE A 47 -47.90 -20.08 -8.20
CA PHE A 47 -47.37 -19.52 -9.43
C PHE A 47 -46.27 -20.46 -9.90
N LEU A 48 -46.66 -21.39 -10.76
CA LEU A 48 -45.75 -22.23 -11.53
C LEU A 48 -45.91 -21.85 -13.01
N THR A 49 -44.84 -22.12 -13.76
CA THR A 49 -44.73 -22.22 -15.22
C THR A 49 -44.50 -20.88 -15.94
N SER A 50 -43.34 -20.64 -16.57
CA SER A 50 -42.72 -21.30 -17.74
C SER A 50 -42.97 -20.47 -19.01
N LEU A 51 -41.97 -19.71 -19.46
CA LEU A 51 -41.83 -19.26 -20.85
C LEU A 51 -40.34 -19.37 -21.22
N VAL A 52 -39.94 -20.52 -21.79
CA VAL A 52 -39.76 -20.77 -23.23
C VAL A 52 -38.39 -20.27 -23.72
N ALA A 53 -37.47 -21.22 -23.84
CA ALA A 53 -36.30 -21.13 -24.68
C ALA A 53 -36.73 -20.96 -26.15
N THR A 54 -36.27 -19.90 -26.81
CA THR A 54 -36.30 -19.79 -28.28
C THR A 54 -34.94 -19.36 -28.79
N SER A 55 -34.52 -20.06 -29.82
CA SER A 55 -33.21 -20.17 -30.46
C SER A 55 -32.64 -18.90 -31.11
N ILE A 56 -31.32 -18.79 -31.06
CA ILE A 56 -30.33 -18.54 -32.15
C ILE A 56 -30.77 -17.73 -33.40
N ALA A 57 -29.94 -16.71 -33.67
CA ALA A 57 -29.60 -16.03 -34.93
C ALA A 57 -30.55 -14.95 -35.49
N ILE A 58 -30.02 -13.71 -35.49
CA ILE A 58 -29.95 -12.67 -36.54
C ILE A 58 -29.24 -11.50 -35.81
N GLY A 59 -28.06 -10.99 -36.17
CA GLY A 59 -27.58 -10.72 -37.52
C GLY A 59 -27.89 -9.27 -37.91
N GLY A 60 -27.23 -8.29 -37.27
CA GLY A 60 -27.01 -6.96 -37.87
C GLY A 60 -27.62 -5.74 -37.18
N LEU A 61 -26.73 -4.76 -36.93
CA LEU A 61 -26.97 -3.31 -36.84
C LEU A 61 -27.63 -2.79 -35.55
N ASN A 62 -26.80 -2.59 -34.52
CA ASN A 62 -26.76 -1.31 -33.80
C ASN A 62 -25.37 -1.14 -33.17
N SER A 63 -24.58 -0.27 -33.78
CA SER A 63 -23.27 0.19 -33.35
C SER A 63 -23.39 1.08 -32.11
N VAL A 64 -23.78 0.50 -30.97
CA VAL A 64 -23.40 1.07 -29.68
C VAL A 64 -22.01 0.52 -29.42
N ALA A 65 -21.00 1.32 -29.73
CA ALA A 65 -19.63 1.05 -29.37
C ALA A 65 -19.56 0.96 -27.84
N THR A 66 -19.72 -0.25 -27.32
CA THR A 66 -19.12 -0.61 -26.04
C THR A 66 -17.64 -0.27 -26.17
N PRO A 67 -17.06 0.57 -25.28
CA PRO A 67 -15.63 0.76 -25.30
C PRO A 67 -15.02 -0.64 -25.16
N VAL A 68 -14.21 -1.02 -26.15
CA VAL A 68 -13.35 -2.19 -26.04
C VAL A 68 -12.54 -1.92 -24.78
N ALA A 69 -12.83 -2.64 -23.70
CA ALA A 69 -12.00 -2.61 -22.53
C ALA A 69 -10.61 -3.06 -23.00
N GLN A 70 -9.70 -2.11 -23.17
CA GLN A 70 -8.29 -2.40 -23.36
C GLN A 70 -7.88 -3.24 -22.15
N ALA A 71 -7.75 -4.55 -22.35
CA ALA A 71 -7.16 -5.42 -21.38
C ALA A 71 -5.72 -4.92 -21.18
N GLU A 72 -5.46 -4.29 -20.05
CA GLU A 72 -4.11 -3.89 -19.69
C GLU A 72 -3.25 -5.16 -19.60
N ASN A 73 -2.00 -5.08 -20.04
CA ASN A 73 -1.08 -6.22 -20.02
C ASN A 73 -0.60 -6.46 -18.58
N TRP A 74 -1.35 -7.24 -17.78
CA TRP A 74 -1.04 -7.42 -16.36
C TRP A 74 0.16 -8.33 -16.03
N GLY A 75 0.86 -8.90 -17.02
CA GLY A 75 2.05 -9.74 -16.76
C GLY A 75 1.79 -11.03 -15.95
N THR A 76 2.76 -11.94 -15.92
CA THR A 76 2.57 -13.35 -15.48
C THR A 76 3.16 -13.67 -14.10
N ARG A 77 3.28 -12.69 -13.18
CA ARG A 77 3.90 -12.92 -11.86
C ARG A 77 2.85 -13.34 -10.81
N SER A 78 3.20 -14.37 -10.04
CA SER A 78 2.28 -15.14 -9.19
C SER A 78 1.88 -14.38 -7.91
N PHE A 79 0.56 -14.24 -7.72
CA PHE A 79 -0.14 -13.60 -6.60
C PHE A 79 0.33 -14.01 -5.19
N LEU A 80 0.85 -15.22 -5.04
CA LEU A 80 1.20 -15.78 -3.73
C LEU A 80 2.59 -15.38 -3.24
N LYS A 81 3.43 -14.84 -4.12
CA LYS A 81 4.82 -14.49 -3.78
C LYS A 81 5.00 -13.01 -3.45
N GLU A 82 4.25 -12.12 -4.11
CA GLU A 82 4.44 -10.67 -4.02
C GLU A 82 3.44 -9.98 -3.06
N HIS A 83 2.55 -10.72 -2.39
CA HIS A 83 1.53 -10.24 -1.42
C HIS A 83 0.54 -9.16 -1.94
N PHE A 84 0.81 -8.55 -3.10
CA PHE A 84 -0.02 -7.59 -3.82
C PHE A 84 0.00 -7.90 -5.33
N PHE A 85 -1.05 -7.51 -6.05
CA PHE A 85 -1.05 -7.50 -7.51
C PHE A 85 -0.08 -6.40 -7.98
N GLU A 86 1.14 -6.77 -8.39
CA GLU A 86 2.05 -5.85 -9.07
C GLU A 86 2.16 -6.26 -10.54
N PRO A 87 1.45 -5.57 -11.46
CA PRO A 87 1.75 -5.69 -12.88
C PRO A 87 3.23 -5.32 -13.07
N GLY A 88 3.95 -6.09 -13.88
CA GLY A 88 5.26 -5.67 -14.37
C GLY A 88 5.08 -4.44 -15.25
N LEU A 89 5.06 -3.26 -14.62
CA LEU A 89 4.77 -2.01 -15.27
C LEU A 89 5.92 -1.63 -16.22
N SER A 90 5.61 -1.09 -17.39
CA SER A 90 6.65 -0.61 -18.28
C SER A 90 7.44 0.52 -17.59
N PRO A 91 8.73 0.71 -17.90
CA PRO A 91 9.50 1.80 -17.30
C PRO A 91 8.86 3.18 -17.53
N GLU A 92 8.26 3.40 -18.70
CA GLU A 92 7.55 4.63 -19.05
C GLU A 92 6.31 4.85 -18.15
N ASP A 93 5.51 3.80 -17.98
CA ASP A 93 4.31 3.85 -17.13
C ASP A 93 4.67 4.02 -15.65
N ALA A 94 5.79 3.46 -15.20
CA ALA A 94 6.31 3.67 -13.85
C ALA A 94 6.67 5.14 -13.63
N VAL A 95 7.32 5.79 -14.61
CA VAL A 95 7.58 7.24 -14.56
C VAL A 95 6.28 8.04 -14.53
N ALA A 96 5.28 7.67 -15.33
CA ALA A 96 3.97 8.31 -15.30
C ALA A 96 3.28 8.18 -13.92
N ARG A 97 3.37 6.99 -13.29
CA ARG A 97 2.84 6.75 -11.94
C ARG A 97 3.59 7.52 -10.85
N ILE A 98 4.90 7.69 -10.97
CA ILE A 98 5.70 8.56 -10.10
C ILE A 98 5.22 10.01 -10.23
N ARG A 99 5.01 10.52 -11.45
CA ARG A 99 4.47 11.88 -11.69
C ARG A 99 3.09 12.06 -11.07
N GLN A 100 2.21 11.07 -11.23
CA GLN A 100 0.89 11.08 -10.59
C GLN A 100 1.00 11.05 -9.05
N THR A 101 1.98 10.35 -8.52
CA THR A 101 2.25 10.32 -7.08
C THR A 101 2.74 11.67 -6.58
N ALA A 102 3.63 12.35 -7.31
CA ALA A 102 4.05 13.71 -7.01
C ALA A 102 2.86 14.69 -6.96
N GLN A 103 2.03 14.70 -8.00
CA GLN A 103 0.80 15.51 -8.03
C GLN A 103 -0.14 15.17 -6.87
N GLY A 104 -0.26 13.88 -6.56
CA GLY A 104 -1.06 13.41 -5.44
C GLY A 104 -0.53 13.87 -4.09
N LEU A 105 0.78 13.99 -3.89
CA LEU A 105 1.36 14.51 -2.67
C LEU A 105 1.19 16.02 -2.55
N HIS A 106 1.24 16.76 -3.65
CA HIS A 106 0.92 18.20 -3.62
C HIS A 106 -0.54 18.47 -3.23
N SER A 107 -1.48 17.60 -3.63
CA SER A 107 -2.91 17.81 -3.36
C SER A 107 -3.32 17.61 -1.89
N ILE A 108 -2.52 16.92 -1.08
CA ILE A 108 -2.85 16.68 0.34
C ILE A 108 -2.55 17.86 1.27
N ARG A 109 -2.01 18.97 0.75
CA ARG A 109 -1.69 20.16 1.57
C ARG A 109 -2.87 20.61 2.41
N ASN A 110 -4.05 20.74 1.80
CA ASN A 110 -5.26 21.17 2.50
C ASN A 110 -5.70 20.18 3.59
N MET A 111 -5.51 18.88 3.36
CA MET A 111 -5.82 17.85 4.35
C MET A 111 -4.91 17.95 5.58
N LEU A 112 -3.67 18.37 5.37
CA LEU A 112 -2.69 18.58 6.43
C LEU A 112 -2.98 19.88 7.21
N GLU A 113 -3.39 20.94 6.50
CA GLU A 113 -3.87 22.22 7.08
C GLU A 113 -5.11 22.05 7.96
N THR A 114 -6.05 21.23 7.51
CA THR A 114 -7.28 20.90 8.24
C THR A 114 -7.08 19.84 9.33
N LEU A 115 -5.83 19.41 9.56
CA LEU A 115 -5.46 18.41 10.59
C LEU A 115 -6.21 17.09 10.44
N SER A 116 -6.52 16.70 9.21
CA SER A 116 -7.26 15.48 8.88
C SER A 116 -6.35 14.23 8.90
N TRP A 117 -5.63 14.03 10.02
CA TRP A 117 -4.51 13.08 10.17
C TRP A 117 -4.78 11.67 9.67
N ARG A 118 -5.96 11.13 9.98
CA ARG A 118 -6.34 9.78 9.58
C ARG A 118 -6.40 9.66 8.05
N TYR A 119 -6.93 10.66 7.37
CA TYR A 119 -7.00 10.67 5.91
C TYR A 119 -5.62 10.87 5.28
N VAL A 120 -4.80 11.78 5.84
CA VAL A 120 -3.41 11.97 5.40
C VAL A 120 -2.65 10.64 5.51
N LEU A 121 -2.74 9.95 6.64
CA LEU A 121 -2.08 8.67 6.89
C LEU A 121 -2.45 7.59 5.86
N PHE A 122 -3.75 7.43 5.59
CA PHE A 122 -4.19 6.45 4.59
C PHE A 122 -3.72 6.82 3.18
N TYR A 123 -3.77 8.10 2.85
CA TYR A 123 -3.38 8.58 1.53
C TYR A 123 -1.90 8.38 1.25
N ILE A 124 -1.02 8.79 2.18
CA ILE A 124 0.44 8.64 2.00
C ILE A 124 0.84 7.17 1.88
N ARG A 125 0.21 6.27 2.65
CA ARG A 125 0.49 4.83 2.58
C ARG A 125 0.04 4.22 1.26
N LEU A 126 -1.11 4.66 0.75
CA LEU A 126 -1.58 4.25 -0.57
C LEU A 126 -0.61 4.67 -1.67
N LYS A 127 -0.09 5.90 -1.60
CA LYS A 127 0.91 6.41 -2.55
C LYS A 127 2.30 5.78 -2.38
N ALA A 128 2.69 5.44 -1.16
CA ALA A 128 3.97 4.81 -0.87
C ALA A 128 4.05 3.35 -1.34
N ALA A 129 2.91 2.64 -1.35
CA ALA A 129 2.86 1.18 -1.48
C ALA A 129 3.63 0.62 -2.68
N TYR A 130 3.58 1.32 -3.83
CA TYR A 130 4.22 0.87 -5.07
C TYR A 130 5.44 1.70 -5.48
N LEU A 131 5.77 2.73 -4.71
CA LEU A 131 6.75 3.74 -5.12
C LEU A 131 8.17 3.15 -5.22
N SER A 132 8.55 2.23 -4.33
CA SER A 132 9.87 1.57 -4.39
C SER A 132 10.05 0.73 -5.65
N GLN A 133 9.00 0.02 -6.06
CA GLN A 133 9.01 -0.77 -7.28
C GLN A 133 9.06 0.15 -8.50
N ASP A 134 8.25 1.21 -8.51
CA ASP A 134 8.26 2.20 -9.59
C ASP A 134 9.63 2.81 -9.80
N MET A 135 10.31 3.18 -8.71
CA MET A 135 11.65 3.76 -8.80
C MET A 135 12.68 2.75 -9.34
N THR A 136 12.54 1.48 -8.95
CA THR A 136 13.41 0.41 -9.46
C THR A 136 13.20 0.20 -10.96
N ASN A 137 11.96 0.22 -11.42
CA ASN A 137 11.62 0.09 -12.84
C ASN A 137 12.05 1.33 -13.63
N ALA A 138 11.78 2.53 -13.13
CA ALA A 138 12.14 3.79 -13.77
C ALA A 138 13.66 3.98 -13.89
N MET A 139 14.46 3.35 -13.01
CA MET A 139 15.93 3.41 -13.07
C MET A 139 16.49 2.93 -14.42
N THR A 140 15.79 2.08 -15.17
CA THR A 140 16.26 1.61 -16.48
C THR A 140 16.28 2.73 -17.53
N MET A 141 15.46 3.77 -17.36
CA MET A 141 15.41 4.94 -18.26
C MET A 141 16.49 5.97 -17.93
N VAL A 142 17.05 5.93 -16.71
CA VAL A 142 18.04 6.91 -16.25
C VAL A 142 19.42 6.63 -16.87
N PRO A 143 20.06 7.64 -17.50
CA PRO A 143 21.44 7.55 -17.99
C PRO A 143 22.44 7.15 -16.90
N GLN A 144 23.46 6.35 -17.25
CA GLN A 144 24.41 5.77 -16.28
C GLN A 144 25.11 6.81 -15.39
N ASN A 145 25.39 8.00 -15.93
CA ASN A 145 26.02 9.12 -15.21
C ASN A 145 25.12 9.72 -14.11
N LEU A 146 23.80 9.63 -14.25
CA LEU A 146 22.84 10.20 -13.30
C LEU A 146 22.31 9.18 -12.29
N ARG A 147 22.58 7.88 -12.47
CA ARG A 147 22.07 6.81 -11.60
C ARG A 147 22.46 6.96 -10.13
N SER A 148 23.67 7.44 -9.84
CA SER A 148 24.11 7.67 -8.45
C SER A 148 23.27 8.77 -7.77
N SER A 149 23.02 9.87 -8.49
CA SER A 149 22.14 10.95 -8.02
C SER A 149 20.71 10.46 -7.84
N TYR A 150 20.20 9.68 -8.80
CA TYR A 150 18.87 9.10 -8.74
C TYR A 150 18.68 8.20 -7.51
N VAL A 151 19.61 7.27 -7.27
CA VAL A 151 19.55 6.37 -6.11
C VAL A 151 19.61 7.15 -4.79
N LYS A 152 20.43 8.19 -4.73
CA LYS A 152 20.51 9.06 -3.55
C LYS A 152 19.17 9.74 -3.27
N THR A 153 18.59 10.40 -4.26
CA THR A 153 17.29 11.08 -4.14
C THR A 153 16.16 10.10 -3.84
N ALA A 154 16.17 8.91 -4.44
CA ALA A 154 15.19 7.85 -4.18
C ALA A 154 15.24 7.36 -2.72
N ASN A 155 16.45 7.14 -2.18
CA ASN A 155 16.61 6.75 -0.77
C ASN A 155 16.14 7.88 0.17
N GLU A 156 16.53 9.13 -0.11
CA GLU A 156 16.07 10.29 0.66
C GLU A 156 14.54 10.42 0.65
N LEU A 157 13.88 10.16 -0.48
CA LEU A 157 12.43 10.17 -0.59
C LEU A 157 11.78 9.10 0.30
N VAL A 158 12.28 7.86 0.27
CA VAL A 158 11.77 6.76 1.11
C VAL A 158 11.93 7.09 2.59
N ASP A 159 13.08 7.62 2.99
CA ASP A 159 13.35 8.02 4.36
C ASP A 159 12.42 9.16 4.81
N ASN A 160 12.26 10.18 3.97
CA ASN A 160 11.35 11.31 4.24
C ASN A 160 9.89 10.83 4.37
N MET A 161 9.44 9.94 3.49
CA MET A 161 8.09 9.36 3.57
C MET A 161 7.88 8.52 4.83
N SER A 162 8.89 7.76 5.26
CA SER A 162 8.84 6.96 6.48
C SER A 162 8.74 7.84 7.74
N GLU A 163 9.56 8.89 7.83
CA GLU A 163 9.46 9.86 8.92
C GLU A 163 8.14 10.64 8.86
N PHE A 164 7.66 10.99 7.66
CA PHE A 164 6.37 11.64 7.50
C PHE A 164 5.22 10.76 8.01
N ASP A 165 5.18 9.46 7.68
CA ASP A 165 4.20 8.51 8.21
C ASP A 165 4.22 8.46 9.74
N LYS A 166 5.41 8.43 10.32
CA LYS A 166 5.63 8.38 11.77
C LYS A 166 5.09 9.62 12.49
N TYR A 167 5.31 10.82 11.96
CA TYR A 167 4.81 12.06 12.57
C TYR A 167 3.34 12.33 12.29
N VAL A 168 2.81 11.89 11.15
CA VAL A 168 1.35 11.91 10.90
C VAL A 168 0.63 10.94 11.84
N ARG A 169 1.24 9.78 12.11
CA ARG A 169 0.71 8.79 13.05
C ARG A 169 0.69 9.29 14.50
N THR A 170 1.73 10.01 14.92
CA THR A 170 1.82 10.64 16.24
C THR A 170 1.67 12.14 16.02
N PRO A 171 0.44 12.69 15.94
CA PRO A 171 0.09 13.94 15.25
C PRO A 171 0.88 15.16 15.74
N LYS A 172 2.13 15.24 15.28
CA LYS A 172 3.11 16.25 15.63
C LYS A 172 3.11 17.25 14.50
N ILE A 173 2.45 18.38 14.72
CA ILE A 173 2.13 19.35 13.69
C ILE A 173 3.42 19.79 12.96
N TYR A 174 4.37 20.37 13.70
CA TYR A 174 5.59 20.93 13.13
C TYR A 174 6.41 19.91 12.34
N GLU A 175 6.68 18.76 12.94
CA GLU A 175 7.47 17.70 12.29
C GLU A 175 6.75 17.14 11.07
N SER A 176 5.42 17.00 11.10
CA SER A 176 4.65 16.56 9.94
C SER A 176 4.77 17.53 8.77
N TYR A 177 4.66 18.84 9.01
CA TYR A 177 4.89 19.86 7.96
C TYR A 177 6.32 19.83 7.44
N LEU A 178 7.31 19.72 8.33
CA LEU A 178 8.72 19.67 7.95
C LEU A 178 9.01 18.50 7.00
N TYR A 179 8.55 17.29 7.35
CA TYR A 179 8.77 16.11 6.52
C TYR A 179 7.88 16.07 5.29
N TYR A 180 6.70 16.69 5.34
CA TYR A 180 5.88 16.92 4.14
C TYR A 180 6.64 17.74 3.09
N GLU A 181 7.18 18.91 3.47
CA GLU A 181 7.93 19.78 2.55
C GLU A 181 9.21 19.10 2.03
N LYS A 182 9.91 18.35 2.90
CA LYS A 182 11.06 17.53 2.47
C LYS A 182 10.66 16.45 1.46
N THR A 183 9.52 15.79 1.67
CA THR A 183 8.99 14.77 0.77
C THR A 183 8.68 15.39 -0.59
N LEU A 184 7.99 16.53 -0.63
CA LEU A 184 7.71 17.26 -1.87
C LEU A 184 8.99 17.62 -2.62
N LYS A 185 9.97 18.18 -1.92
CA LYS A 185 11.27 18.50 -2.51
C LYS A 185 11.93 17.27 -3.13
N SER A 186 12.01 16.16 -2.40
CA SER A 186 12.67 14.94 -2.88
C SER A 186 11.92 14.29 -4.06
N ILE A 187 10.58 14.33 -4.10
CA ILE A 187 9.84 13.75 -5.23
C ILE A 187 9.90 14.65 -6.47
N ASP A 188 9.90 15.96 -6.30
CA ASP A 188 10.05 16.90 -7.42
C ASP A 188 11.47 16.80 -8.03
N GLU A 189 12.50 16.67 -7.20
CA GLU A 189 13.87 16.37 -7.66
C GLU A 189 13.96 15.02 -8.39
N LEU A 190 13.29 13.99 -7.87
CA LEU A 190 13.23 12.68 -8.53
C LEU A 190 12.55 12.76 -9.90
N VAL A 191 11.42 13.49 -9.99
CA VAL A 191 10.71 13.71 -11.26
C VAL A 191 11.58 14.49 -12.25
N ALA A 192 12.37 15.45 -11.79
CA ALA A 192 13.31 16.20 -12.64
C ALA A 192 14.44 15.31 -13.21
N LEU A 193 14.89 14.29 -12.47
CA LEU A 193 15.88 13.31 -12.95
C LEU A 193 15.30 12.31 -13.97
N LEU A 194 13.97 12.21 -14.06
CA LEU A 194 13.23 11.34 -14.98
C LEU A 194 12.64 12.10 -16.18
N ALA A 195 12.94 13.39 -16.31
CA ALA A 195 12.48 14.26 -17.39
C ALA A 195 13.42 14.26 -18.60
#